data_AF-A0A3E3DYE4-F1
#
_entry.id   AF-A0A3E3DYE4-F1
#
_cell.length_a   1.000
_cell.length_b   1.000
_cell.length_c   1.000
_cell.angle_alpha   90.00
_cell.angle_beta   90.00
_cell.angle_gamma   90.00
#
_symmetry.space_group_name_H-M   'P 1'
#
loop_
_entity.id
_entity.type
_entity.pdbx_description
1 polymer ?
#
loop_
_entity_poly.entity_id
_entity_poly.type
_entity_poly.pdbx_seq_one_letter_code
_entity_poly.pdbx_strand_id
1 'polypeptide(L)'
;MERLWNKGGKAWTYEYKYRRGGKTLCALYARENCIGFMIIFGKDERAKFEAERNDYSQQVQKIYDEAKTYRDGKWVMFEPTDTSMFQDFIKLLGIKRKPNKK
;
A
#
# COMPACT_ATOMS: atom_id res chain seq x y z
N MET A 1 8.18 -9.05 -12.85
CA MET A 1 7.92 -8.35 -11.57
C MET A 1 9.08 -8.70 -10.65
N GLU A 2 9.75 -7.69 -10.10
CA GLU A 2 10.88 -7.87 -9.19
C GLU A 2 10.34 -8.03 -7.77
N ARG A 3 10.97 -8.90 -6.98
CA ARG A 3 10.59 -9.20 -5.60
C ARG A 3 11.85 -9.14 -4.74
N LEU A 4 11.84 -8.33 -3.68
CA LEU A 4 13.01 -8.12 -2.82
C LEU A 4 12.67 -8.40 -1.36
N TRP A 5 13.52 -9.18 -0.70
CA TRP A 5 13.48 -9.39 0.75
C TRP A 5 14.44 -8.43 1.45
N ASN A 6 14.00 -7.84 2.56
CA ASN A 6 14.82 -7.01 3.45
C ASN A 6 14.42 -7.23 4.92
N LYS A 7 15.20 -6.62 5.82
CA LYS A 7 14.79 -6.47 7.22
C LYS A 7 13.67 -5.42 7.32
N GLY A 8 12.70 -5.64 8.21
CA GLY A 8 11.55 -4.75 8.42
C GLY A 8 11.86 -3.44 9.17
N GLY A 9 13.13 -3.14 9.43
CA GLY A 9 13.54 -1.95 10.16
C GLY A 9 13.32 -2.08 11.66
N LYS A 10 12.92 -0.98 12.32
CA LYS A 10 12.76 -0.95 13.79
C LYS A 10 11.46 -1.58 14.29
N ALA A 11 10.40 -1.54 13.49
CA ALA A 11 9.04 -1.92 13.93
C ALA A 11 8.60 -3.31 13.42
N TRP A 12 9.34 -3.89 12.47
CA TRP A 12 8.98 -5.14 11.77
C TRP A 12 10.20 -6.04 11.61
N THR A 13 9.96 -7.36 11.51
CA THR A 13 11.03 -8.35 11.34
C THR A 13 11.43 -8.46 9.86
N TYR A 14 10.44 -8.59 8.98
CA TYR A 14 10.66 -8.80 7.55
C TYR A 14 9.98 -7.73 6.70
N GLU A 15 10.57 -7.44 5.56
CA GLU A 15 9.98 -6.64 4.47
C GLU A 15 10.10 -7.42 3.16
N TYR A 16 9.01 -7.47 2.41
CA TYR A 16 8.95 -8.06 1.09
C TYR A 16 8.33 -7.09 0.07
N LYS A 17 9.15 -6.55 -0.82
CA LYS A 17 8.75 -5.52 -1.80
C LYS A 17 8.40 -6.12 -3.15
N TYR A 18 7.29 -5.68 -3.73
CA TYR A 18 6.93 -5.94 -5.12
C TYR A 18 7.23 -4.71 -5.97
N ARG A 19 8.08 -4.87 -6.99
CA ARG A 19 8.55 -3.76 -7.82
C ARG A 19 8.39 -4.05 -9.31
N ARG A 20 8.20 -3.00 -10.11
CA ARG A 20 8.17 -3.10 -11.58
C ARG A 20 8.62 -1.79 -12.22
N GLY A 21 9.69 -1.86 -13.03
CA GLY A 21 10.26 -0.68 -13.69
C GLY A 21 10.85 0.32 -12.70
N GLY A 22 11.61 -0.18 -11.71
CA GLY A 22 12.25 0.63 -10.66
C GLY A 22 11.31 1.15 -9.56
N LYS A 23 9.99 1.17 -9.80
CA LYS A 23 8.98 1.66 -8.85
C LYS A 23 8.40 0.53 -8.01
N THR A 24 8.17 0.81 -6.72
CA THR A 24 7.47 -0.10 -5.80
C THR A 24 5.97 -0.03 -6.01
N LEU A 25 5.36 -1.20 -6.16
CA LEU A 25 3.91 -1.37 -6.21
C LEU A 25 3.34 -1.36 -4.79
N CYS A 26 3.85 -2.27 -3.95
CA CYS A 26 3.54 -2.38 -2.52
C CYS A 26 4.68 -3.11 -1.79
N ALA A 27 4.65 -3.06 -0.47
CA ALA A 27 5.53 -3.86 0.39
C ALA A 27 4.72 -4.57 1.46
N LEU A 28 5.02 -5.84 1.69
CA LEU A 28 4.52 -6.59 2.84
C LEU A 28 5.54 -6.51 3.96
N TYR A 29 5.08 -6.22 5.17
CA TYR A 29 5.87 -6.31 6.37
C TYR A 29 5.32 -7.44 7.24
N ALA A 30 6.20 -8.12 7.96
CA ALA A 30 5.78 -9.17 8.88
C ALA A 30 6.54 -9.08 10.18
N ARG A 31 5.82 -9.31 11.27
CA ARG A 31 6.33 -9.56 12.62
C ARG A 31 5.43 -10.60 13.28
N GLU A 32 5.76 -11.01 14.49
CA GLU A 32 4.94 -11.98 15.21
C GLU A 32 3.46 -11.55 15.28
N ASN A 33 2.55 -12.45 14.88
CA ASN A 33 1.10 -12.27 14.87
C ASN A 33 0.56 -11.05 14.08
N CYS A 34 1.35 -10.47 13.17
CA CYS A 34 0.95 -9.24 12.48
C CYS A 34 1.58 -9.13 11.08
N ILE A 35 0.75 -8.79 10.10
CA ILE A 35 1.16 -8.47 8.73
C ILE A 35 0.85 -6.99 8.47
N GLY A 36 1.83 -6.29 7.92
CA GLY A 36 1.68 -4.94 7.39
C GLY A 36 1.61 -4.96 5.87
N PHE A 37 0.75 -4.14 5.28
CA PHE A 37 0.67 -3.91 3.85
C PHE A 37 0.86 -2.42 3.59
N MET A 38 2.00 -2.05 3.03
CA MET A 38 2.38 -0.66 2.77
C MET A 38 2.18 -0.31 1.30
N ILE A 39 1.49 0.80 1.05
CA ILE A 39 1.45 1.47 -0.24
C ILE A 39 1.91 2.91 -0.06
N ILE A 40 2.83 3.36 -0.92
CA ILE A 40 3.29 4.74 -0.96
C ILE A 40 2.67 5.42 -2.17
N PHE A 41 1.90 6.48 -1.94
CA PHE A 41 1.23 7.27 -2.98
C PHE A 41 1.99 8.56 -3.28
N GLY A 42 2.46 8.70 -4.52
CA GLY A 42 2.98 9.96 -5.05
C GLY A 42 1.89 11.00 -5.29
N LYS A 43 2.27 12.20 -5.75
CA LYS A 43 1.32 13.33 -5.97
C LYS A 43 0.11 12.92 -6.84
N ASP A 44 0.35 12.40 -8.03
CA ASP A 44 -0.72 12.08 -8.98
C ASP A 44 -1.57 10.87 -8.53
N GLU A 45 -0.96 9.94 -7.80
CA GLU A 45 -1.66 8.77 -7.25
C GLU A 45 -2.59 9.18 -6.10
N ARG A 46 -2.19 10.17 -5.27
CA ARG A 46 -3.05 10.75 -4.24
C ARG A 46 -4.23 11.49 -4.84
N ALA A 47 -4.01 12.30 -5.88
CA ALA A 47 -5.09 13.00 -6.57
C ALA A 47 -6.15 12.02 -7.13
N LYS A 48 -5.72 10.86 -7.65
CA LYS A 48 -6.64 9.80 -8.08
C LYS A 48 -7.41 9.18 -6.92
N PHE A 49 -6.72 8.81 -5.84
CA PHE A 49 -7.38 8.29 -4.64
C PHE A 49 -8.43 9.27 -4.09
N GLU A 50 -8.08 10.55 -4.00
CA GLU A 50 -8.97 11.60 -3.49
C GLU A 50 -10.21 11.79 -4.38
N ALA A 51 -10.07 11.66 -5.71
CA ALA A 51 -11.18 11.76 -6.65
C ALA A 51 -12.17 10.59 -6.56
N GLU A 52 -11.68 9.37 -6.30
CA GLU A 52 -12.52 8.15 -6.19
C GLU A 52 -12.71 7.70 -4.73
N ARG A 53 -12.40 8.58 -3.77
CA ARG A 53 -12.30 8.27 -2.34
C ARG A 53 -13.54 7.59 -1.75
N ASN A 54 -14.71 8.04 -2.19
CA ASN A 54 -16.00 7.56 -1.69
C ASN A 54 -16.29 6.11 -2.13
N ASP A 55 -15.50 5.54 -3.04
CA ASP A 55 -15.63 4.16 -3.50
C ASP A 55 -14.86 3.16 -2.62
N TYR A 56 -14.11 3.65 -1.61
CA TYR A 56 -13.36 2.85 -0.65
C TYR A 56 -14.11 2.73 0.68
N SER A 57 -13.86 1.66 1.44
CA SER A 57 -14.41 1.51 2.78
C SER A 57 -14.01 2.67 3.72
N GLN A 58 -14.86 2.96 4.70
CA GLN A 58 -14.56 3.98 5.72
C GLN A 58 -13.25 3.69 6.47
N GLN A 59 -12.92 2.41 6.66
CA GLN A 59 -11.67 1.98 7.28
C GLN A 59 -10.45 2.38 6.44
N VAL A 60 -10.46 2.14 5.12
CA VAL A 60 -9.38 2.55 4.23
C VAL A 60 -9.26 4.07 4.17
N GLN A 61 -10.38 4.77 4.10
CA GLN A 61 -10.42 6.24 4.11
C GLN A 61 -9.77 6.81 5.38
N LYS A 62 -10.14 6.27 6.55
CA LYS A 62 -9.58 6.68 7.83
C LYS A 62 -8.08 6.43 7.92
N ILE A 63 -7.63 5.21 7.58
CA ILE A 63 -6.20 4.86 7.59
C ILE A 63 -5.42 5.76 6.63
N TYR A 64 -6.00 6.05 5.46
CA TYR A 64 -5.40 7.00 4.54
C TYR A 64 -5.29 8.39 5.17
N ASP A 65 -6.31 8.95 5.80
CA ASP A 65 -6.22 10.30 6.38
C ASP A 65 -5.14 10.42 7.45
N GLU A 66 -5.09 9.45 8.34
CA GLU A 66 -4.13 9.37 9.45
C GLU A 66 -2.69 9.11 8.97
N ALA A 67 -2.53 8.58 7.75
CA ALA A 67 -1.22 8.29 7.19
C ALA A 67 -0.39 9.55 6.92
N LYS A 68 0.90 9.45 7.26
CA LYS A 68 1.85 10.55 7.13
C LYS A 68 2.27 10.79 5.68
N THR A 69 2.31 12.06 5.29
CA THR A 69 2.89 12.50 4.02
C THR A 69 4.35 12.92 4.23
N TYR A 70 5.24 12.27 3.50
CA TYR A 70 6.67 12.56 3.44
C TYR A 70 7.00 13.22 2.10
N ARG A 71 8.28 13.62 1.94
CA ARG A 71 8.78 14.28 0.72
C ARG A 71 8.58 13.42 -0.54
N ASP A 72 8.66 12.10 -0.40
CA ASP A 72 8.58 11.13 -1.50
C ASP A 72 7.16 10.57 -1.71
N GLY A 73 6.19 10.94 -0.88
CA GLY A 73 4.81 10.53 -1.01
C GLY A 73 4.13 10.32 0.33
N LYS A 74 2.87 9.89 0.28
CA LYS A 74 2.09 9.50 1.47
C LYS A 74 2.22 8.02 1.70
N TRP A 75 2.73 7.64 2.86
CA TRP A 75 3.03 6.26 3.22
C TRP A 75 1.87 5.70 4.03
N VAL A 76 1.09 4.82 3.43
CA VAL A 76 -0.11 4.27 4.04
C VAL A 76 0.17 2.82 4.44
N MET A 77 0.27 2.59 5.75
CA MET A 77 0.42 1.25 6.32
C MET A 77 -0.95 0.72 6.71
N PHE A 78 -1.32 -0.45 6.18
CA PHE A 78 -2.48 -1.21 6.61
C PHE A 78 -2.01 -2.40 7.44
N GLU A 79 -2.74 -2.74 8.50
CA GLU A 79 -2.49 -3.94 9.30
C GLU A 79 -3.71 -4.87 9.23
N PRO A 80 -3.93 -5.58 8.11
CA PRO A 80 -5.12 -6.40 7.92
C PRO A 80 -5.10 -7.60 8.89
N THR A 81 -6.22 -7.77 9.61
CA THR A 81 -6.46 -8.93 10.48
C THR A 81 -7.35 -9.98 9.82
N ASP A 82 -8.01 -9.62 8.72
CA ASP A 82 -8.87 -10.47 7.91
C ASP A 82 -8.85 -10.03 6.44
N THR A 83 -9.75 -10.58 5.62
CA THR A 83 -9.83 -10.31 4.18
C THR A 83 -10.79 -9.17 3.80
N SER A 84 -11.41 -8.48 4.76
CA SER A 84 -12.43 -7.44 4.50
C SER A 84 -11.92 -6.30 3.61
N MET A 85 -10.64 -5.93 3.77
CA MET A 85 -9.99 -4.86 3.02
C MET A 85 -9.44 -5.28 1.65
N PHE A 86 -9.50 -6.56 1.28
CA PHE A 86 -8.81 -7.06 0.09
C PHE A 86 -9.33 -6.42 -1.20
N GLN A 87 -10.64 -6.21 -1.32
CA GLN A 87 -11.22 -5.54 -2.49
C GLN A 87 -10.70 -4.11 -2.65
N ASP A 88 -10.58 -3.38 -1.55
CA ASP A 88 -10.01 -2.03 -1.56
C ASP A 88 -8.52 -2.07 -1.92
N PHE A 89 -7.76 -3.05 -1.41
CA PHE A 89 -6.35 -3.21 -1.78
C PHE A 89 -6.17 -3.42 -3.29
N ILE A 90 -7.03 -4.21 -3.94
CA ILE A 90 -6.99 -4.39 -5.40
C ILE A 90 -7.21 -3.06 -6.12
N LYS A 91 -8.19 -2.25 -5.69
CA LYS A 91 -8.45 -0.92 -6.25
C LYS A 91 -7.26 0.03 -6.05
N LEU A 92 -6.71 0.09 -4.83
CA LEU A 92 -5.53 0.92 -4.50
C LEU A 92 -4.30 0.55 -5.35
N LEU A 93 -4.07 -0.75 -5.56
CA LEU A 93 -3.01 -1.23 -6.46
C LEU A 93 -3.28 -0.84 -7.92
N GLY A 94 -4.55 -0.76 -8.32
CA GLY A 94 -4.99 -0.25 -9.61
C GLY A 94 -4.61 1.21 -9.86
N ILE A 95 -4.62 2.06 -8.82
CA ILE A 95 -4.10 3.44 -8.89
C ILE A 95 -2.62 3.43 -9.26
N LYS A 96 -1.82 2.61 -8.55
CA LYS A 96 -0.36 2.51 -8.73
C LYS A 96 -0.02 2.02 -10.12
N ARG A 97 -0.71 0.99 -10.59
CA ARG A 97 -0.45 0.41 -11.91
C ARG A 97 -1.65 -0.35 -12.42
N LYS A 98 -2.07 -0.01 -13.64
CA LYS A 98 -3.11 -0.78 -14.35
C LYS A 98 -2.67 -2.24 -14.53
N PRO A 99 -3.61 -3.20 -14.41
CA PRO A 99 -3.35 -4.60 -14.75
C PRO A 99 -2.77 -4.71 -16.17
N ASN A 100 -1.91 -5.71 -16.39
CA ASN A 100 -1.50 -6.04 -17.75
C ASN A 100 -2.76 -6.49 -18.50
N LYS A 101 -3.06 -5.85 -19.64
CA LYS A 101 -3.97 -6.45 -20.63
C LYS A 101 -3.25 -7.68 -21.18
N LYS A 102 -3.71 -8.87 -20.80
CA LYS A 102 -3.43 -10.09 -21.56
C LYS A 102 -4.50 -10.21 -22.63
#